data_AF-A0A4V2VZD5-F1
#
_entry.id   AF-A0A4V2VZD5-F1
#
_cell.length_a   1.000
_cell.length_b   1.000
_cell.length_c   1.000
_cell.angle_alpha   90.00
_cell.angle_beta   90.00
_cell.angle_gamma   90.00
#
_symmetry.space_group_name_H-M   'P 1'
#
loop_
_entity.id
_entity.type
_entity.pdbx_description
1 polymer ?
#
loop_
_entity_poly.entity_id
_entity_poly.type
_entity_poly.pdbx_seq_one_letter_code
_entity_poly.pdbx_strand_id
1 'polypeptide(L)' 'MRERKTREIEKIASTIRELAQPGMKPKVLIEAVKDRHPEATRKEIARAAFLSVILAAQHSPEDLQALHDIAHDTREDNDV' A
#
# COMPACT_ATOMS: atom_id res chain seq x y z
N MET A 1 -10.77 19.32 -6.60
CA MET A 1 -9.50 18.57 -6.85
C MET A 1 -9.21 17.49 -5.80
N ARG A 2 -9.53 17.69 -4.51
CA ARG A 2 -9.21 16.74 -3.44
C ARG A 2 -9.86 15.35 -3.60
N GLU A 3 -11.13 15.28 -4.00
CA GLU A 3 -11.84 13.99 -4.18
C GLU A 3 -11.23 13.09 -5.26
N ARG A 4 -10.75 13.66 -6.36
CA ARG A 4 -10.07 12.87 -7.41
C ARG A 4 -8.83 12.20 -6.85
N LYS A 5 -8.04 12.92 -6.06
CA LYS A 5 -6.81 12.39 -5.46
C LYS A 5 -7.10 11.32 -4.41
N THR A 6 -8.19 11.46 -3.64
CA THR A 6 -8.64 10.43 -2.69
C THR A 6 -9.06 9.15 -3.42
N ARG A 7 -9.85 9.26 -4.49
CA ARG A 7 -10.26 8.10 -5.31
C ARG A 7 -9.08 7.36 -5.93
N GLU A 8 -8.04 8.08 -6.36
CA GLU A 8 -6.83 7.43 -6.87
C GLU A 8 -6.06 6.69 -5.77
N ILE A 9 -5.97 7.25 -4.55
CA ILE A 9 -5.37 6.55 -3.40
C ILE A 9 -6.17 5.29 -3.04
N GLU A 10 -7.51 5.35 -3.09
CA GLU A 10 -8.37 4.19 -2.85
C GLU A 10 -8.18 3.07 -3.89
N LYS A 11 -8.04 3.43 -5.17
CA LYS A 11 -7.74 2.44 -6.23
C LYS A 11 -6.38 1.77 -6.03
N ILE A 12 -5.37 2.56 -5.69
CA ILE A 12 -4.03 2.03 -5.37
C ILE A 12 -4.12 1.12 -4.14
N ALA A 13 -4.91 1.48 -3.12
CA ALA A 13 -5.10 0.68 -1.92
C ALA A 13 -5.77 -0.67 -2.22
N SER A 14 -6.80 -0.68 -3.07
CA SER A 14 -7.42 -1.92 -3.57
C SER A 14 -6.41 -2.80 -4.29
N THR A 15 -5.58 -2.21 -5.14
CA THR A 15 -4.53 -2.92 -5.87
C THR A 15 -3.47 -3.50 -4.93
N ILE A 16 -3.05 -2.74 -3.91
CA ILE A 16 -2.14 -3.21 -2.88
C ILE A 16 -2.72 -4.42 -2.15
N ARG A 17 -4.00 -4.40 -1.81
CA ARG A 17 -4.66 -5.52 -1.11
C ARG A 17 -4.73 -6.78 -1.98
N GLU A 18 -4.92 -6.65 -3.29
CA GLU A 18 -4.90 -7.78 -4.23
C GLU A 18 -3.51 -8.39 -4.42
N LEU A 19 -2.46 -7.55 -4.38
CA LEU A 19 -1.08 -7.95 -4.67
C LEU A 19 -0.31 -8.40 -3.43
N ALA A 20 -0.63 -7.85 -2.26
CA ALA A 20 0.09 -8.12 -1.03
C ALA A 20 -0.09 -9.58 -0.61
N GLN A 21 1.03 -10.24 -0.35
CA GLN A 21 1.10 -11.62 0.15
C GLN A 21 2.01 -11.68 1.38
N PRO A 22 1.75 -12.58 2.34
CA PRO A 22 2.66 -12.79 3.47
C PRO A 22 4.09 -13.09 3.00
N GLY A 23 5.08 -12.40 3.58
CA GLY A 23 6.49 -12.56 3.21
C GLY A 23 6.93 -11.85 1.92
N MET A 24 6.04 -11.11 1.26
CA MET A 24 6.38 -10.30 0.08
C MET A 24 7.26 -9.11 0.49
N LYS A 25 8.35 -8.88 -0.24
CA LYS A 25 9.23 -7.72 0.00
C LYS A 25 8.55 -6.42 -0.44
N PRO A 26 8.67 -5.31 0.33
CA PRO A 26 8.07 -4.02 -0.01
C PRO A 26 8.42 -3.53 -1.42
N LYS A 27 9.68 -3.69 -1.85
CA LYS A 27 10.13 -3.29 -3.19
C LYS A 27 9.36 -3.99 -4.31
N VAL A 28 9.12 -5.30 -4.18
CA VAL A 28 8.40 -6.10 -5.19
C VAL A 28 6.95 -5.64 -5.26
N LEU A 29 6.34 -5.31 -4.12
CA LEU A 29 4.99 -4.78 -4.07
C LEU A 29 4.91 -3.40 -4.75
N ILE A 30 5.87 -2.51 -4.49
CA ILE A 30 5.93 -1.18 -5.12
C ILE A 30 6.07 -1.29 -6.64
N GLU A 31 6.92 -2.19 -7.13
CA GLU A 31 7.09 -2.44 -8.56
C GLU A 31 5.78 -2.96 -9.19
N ALA A 32 5.15 -3.98 -8.59
CA ALA A 32 3.89 -4.53 -9.07
C ALA A 32 2.74 -3.51 -9.05
N VAL A 33 2.70 -2.62 -8.06
CA VAL A 33 1.73 -1.52 -7.99
C VAL A 33 1.99 -0.50 -9.10
N LYS A 34 3.25 -0.17 -9.37
CA LYS A 34 3.61 0.76 -10.45
C LYS A 34 3.33 0.21 -11.84
N ASP A 35 3.42 -1.10 -12.03
CA ASP A 35 3.03 -1.72 -13.30
C ASP A 35 1.55 -1.51 -13.62
N ARG A 36 0.69 -1.48 -12.58
CA ARG A 36 -0.75 -1.20 -12.72
C ARG A 36 -1.10 0.29 -12.65
N HIS A 37 -0.29 1.08 -11.93
CA HIS A 37 -0.47 2.51 -11.73
C HIS A 37 0.83 3.27 -12.03
N PRO A 38 1.19 3.46 -13.32
CA PRO A 38 2.48 4.04 -13.70
C PRO A 38 2.69 5.47 -13.20
N GLU A 39 1.60 6.22 -13.01
CA GLU A 39 1.62 7.60 -12.52
C GLU A 39 1.70 7.70 -10.98
N ALA A 40 1.58 6.58 -10.26
CA ALA A 40 1.58 6.59 -8.81
C ALA A 40 2.96 6.95 -8.25
N THR A 41 3.00 8.04 -7.48
CA THR A 41 4.21 8.42 -6.74
C THR A 41 4.44 7.46 -5.57
N ARG A 42 5.70 7.29 -5.13
CA ARG A 42 6.00 6.48 -3.93
C ARG A 42 5.21 6.94 -2.70
N LYS A 43 5.00 8.26 -2.56
CA LYS A 43 4.19 8.84 -1.48
C LYS A 43 2.72 8.44 -1.56
N GLU A 44 2.17 8.28 -2.76
CA GLU A 44 0.79 7.80 -2.96
C GLU A 44 0.68 6.31 -2.65
N ILE A 45 1.65 5.52 -3.07
CA ILE A 45 1.71 4.08 -2.78
C ILE A 45 1.82 3.85 -1.26
N ALA A 46 2.70 4.56 -0.56
CA ALA A 46 2.82 4.46 0.88
C ALA A 46 1.52 4.85 1.60
N ARG A 47 0.88 5.97 1.20
CA ARG A 47 -0.42 6.37 1.77
C ARG A 47 -1.51 5.33 1.51
N ALA A 48 -1.54 4.76 0.31
CA ALA A 48 -2.48 3.72 -0.05
C ALA A 48 -2.24 2.42 0.74
N ALA A 49 -0.98 2.04 0.97
CA ALA A 49 -0.65 0.90 1.83
C ALA A 49 -1.18 1.10 3.25
N PHE A 50 -0.95 2.27 3.86
CA PHE A 50 -1.53 2.61 5.17
C PHE A 50 -3.05 2.58 5.17
N LEU A 51 -3.69 3.10 4.12
CA LEU A 51 -5.14 3.02 3.97
C LEU A 51 -5.61 1.56 3.94
N SER A 52 -4.92 0.68 3.19
CA SER A 52 -5.23 -0.75 3.15
C SER A 52 -5.10 -1.41 4.53
N VAL A 53 -4.08 -1.07 5.33
CA VAL A 53 -3.93 -1.54 6.71
C VAL A 53 -5.15 -1.16 7.55
N ILE A 54 -5.55 0.12 7.54
CA ILE A 54 -6.69 0.63 8.32
C ILE A 54 -8.00 -0.04 7.91
N LEU A 55 -8.17 -0.31 6.62
CA LEU A 55 -9.33 -1.01 6.10
C LEU A 55 -9.29 -2.50 6.48
N ALA A 56 -8.13 -3.16 6.43
CA ALA A 56 -7.98 -4.56 6.83
C ALA A 56 -8.22 -4.76 8.34
N ALA A 57 -7.74 -3.84 9.19
CA ALA A 57 -7.96 -3.87 10.62
C ALA A 57 -9.44 -3.94 11.02
N GLN A 58 -10.34 -3.39 10.19
CA GLN A 58 -11.78 -3.44 10.41
C GLN A 58 -12.40 -4.79 10.05
N HIS A 59 -11.69 -5.65 9.31
CA HIS A 59 -12.27 -6.85 8.68
C HIS A 59 -11.52 -8.17 8.99
N SER A 60 -10.21 -8.18 9.29
CA SER A 60 -9.46 -9.39 9.69
C SER A 60 -8.11 -9.06 10.36
N PRO A 61 -7.76 -9.68 11.51
CA PRO A 61 -6.50 -9.44 12.20
C PRO A 61 -5.26 -10.02 11.49
N GLU A 62 -5.42 -11.06 10.65
CA GLU A 62 -4.30 -11.66 9.91
C GLU A 62 -3.83 -10.76 8.74
N ASP A 63 -4.77 -10.18 8.00
CA ASP A 63 -4.48 -9.21 6.93
C ASP A 63 -3.84 -7.93 7.49
N LEU A 64 -4.24 -7.53 8.70
CA LEU A 64 -3.69 -6.37 9.40
C LEU A 64 -2.19 -6.51 9.66
N GLN A 65 -1.75 -7.67 10.16
CA GLN A 65 -0.34 -7.87 10.50
C GLN A 65 0.55 -7.82 9.25
N ALA A 66 0.16 -8.52 8.19
CA ALA A 66 0.93 -8.55 6.94
C ALA A 66 1.06 -7.15 6.31
N LEU A 67 -0.02 -6.36 6.34
CA LEU A 67 -0.01 -5.00 5.79
C LEU A 67 0.76 -4.03 6.69
N HIS A 68 0.71 -4.20 8.02
CA HIS A 68 1.44 -3.38 8.98
C HIS A 68 2.96 -3.49 8.77
N ASP A 69 3.47 -4.72 8.63
CA ASP A 69 4.90 -4.97 8.44
C ASP A 69 5.41 -4.31 7.15
N ILE A 70 4.65 -4.44 6.05
CA ILE A 70 4.97 -3.79 4.77
C ILE A 70 4.98 -2.26 4.89
N ALA A 71 4.02 -1.69 5.61
CA ALA A 71 3.92 -0.24 5.79
C ALA A 71 5.03 0.32 6.69
N HIS A 72 5.48 -0.46 7.67
CA HIS A 72 6.60 -0.12 8.54
C HIS A 72 7.93 -0.12 7.78
N ASP A 73 8.24 -1.21 7.07
CA ASP A 73 9.50 -1.34 6.33
C ASP A 73 9.64 -0.31 5.21
N THR A 74 8.53 0.08 4.55
CA THR A 74 8.54 1.11 3.51
C THR A 74 8.87 2.51 4.06
N ARG A 75 8.67 2.74 5.38
CA ARG A 75 9.03 4.01 6.02
C ARG A 75 10.50 4.07 6.38
N GLU A 76 11.10 2.98 6.82
CA GLU A 76 12.51 2.95 7.25
C GLU A 76 13.50 3.00 6.08
N ASP A 77 13.13 2.48 4.91
CA ASP A 77 13.91 2.61 3.66
C ASP A 77 14.03 4.06 3.13
N ASN A 78 13.47 5.08 3.82
CA ASN A 78 13.62 6.51 3.48
C ASN A 78 14.65 7.26 4.34
N ASP A 79 15.33 6.62 5.30
CA ASP A 79 16.30 7.25 6.21
C ASP A 79 17.79 6.99 5.84
N VAL A 80 18.12 6.86 4.54
CA VAL A 80 19.51 6.85 4.01
C VAL A 80 19.67 7.81 2.83
#